data_AF-A0A654BN78-F1
#
_entry.id   AF-A0A654BN78-F1
#
_cell.length_a   1.000
_cell.length_b   1.000
_cell.length_c   1.000
_cell.angle_alpha   90.00
_cell.angle_beta   90.00
_cell.angle_gamma   90.00
#
_symmetry.space_group_name_H-M   'P 1'
#
loop_
_entity.id
_entity.type
_entity.pdbx_description
1 polymer ?
#
loop_
_entity_poly.entity_id
_entity_poly.type
_entity_poly.pdbx_seq_one_letter_code
_entity_poly.pdbx_strand_id
1 'polypeptide(L)'
;MRLGRLLGFGREERLIHTVDEAIEAVAEALPGFVAFDAAIGDDGRAALTIDGKGQLALVVARGSRVRARRVQWPMLRLIDGGVLIETRDRRLGAVVLNRLTAVDMRRLGMPPLPKREPAELVYEPAAA
;
A
#
# COMPACT_ATOMS: atom_id res chain seq x y z
N MET A 1 -27.63 -18.43 23.76
CA MET A 1 -26.15 -18.45 23.71
C MET A 1 -25.71 -18.78 22.29
N ARG A 2 -24.90 -17.93 21.64
CA ARG A 2 -24.54 -18.08 20.21
C ARG A 2 -23.15 -18.72 20.06
N LEU A 3 -23.12 -19.95 19.52
CA LEU A 3 -21.95 -20.82 19.35
C LEU A 3 -20.97 -20.39 18.22
N GLY A 4 -21.30 -19.39 17.39
CA GLY A 4 -20.47 -18.99 16.24
C GLY A 4 -19.17 -18.24 16.56
N ARG A 5 -19.05 -17.65 17.76
CA ARG A 5 -17.91 -16.79 18.12
C ARG A 5 -16.60 -17.54 18.40
N LEU A 6 -16.69 -18.87 18.58
CA LEU A 6 -15.53 -19.75 18.82
C LEU A 6 -14.83 -20.20 17.53
N LEU A 7 -15.43 -20.02 16.35
CA LEU A 7 -14.90 -20.49 15.06
C LEU A 7 -14.42 -19.36 14.12
N GLY A 8 -14.40 -18.10 14.56
CA GLY A 8 -13.81 -16.99 13.79
C GLY A 8 -14.68 -16.42 12.66
N PHE A 9 -15.84 -16.99 12.38
CA PHE A 9 -16.81 -16.44 11.44
C PHE A 9 -17.51 -15.22 12.06
N GLY A 10 -17.25 -14.03 11.53
CA GLY A 10 -17.89 -12.78 11.94
C GLY A 10 -16.96 -11.65 12.39
N ARG A 11 -15.64 -11.79 12.25
CA ARG A 11 -14.77 -10.59 12.28
C ARG A 11 -14.72 -10.02 10.87
N GLU A 12 -15.13 -8.76 10.72
CA GLU A 12 -14.96 -8.00 9.50
C GLU A 12 -13.47 -8.04 9.09
N GLU A 13 -13.22 -8.37 7.82
CA GLU A 13 -11.87 -8.41 7.27
C GLU A 13 -11.32 -6.99 7.28
N ARG A 14 -10.20 -6.76 7.96
CA ARG A 14 -9.53 -5.46 7.92
C ARG A 14 -8.92 -5.31 6.53
N LEU A 15 -9.21 -4.20 5.88
CA LEU A 15 -8.60 -3.77 4.63
C LEU A 15 -7.89 -2.43 4.86
N ILE A 16 -7.01 -2.08 3.94
CA ILE A 16 -6.24 -0.84 3.91
C ILE A 16 -6.58 -0.17 2.58
N HIS A 17 -7.32 0.94 2.62
CA HIS A 17 -7.78 1.66 1.45
C HIS A 17 -7.18 3.06 1.34
N THR A 18 -6.62 3.57 2.43
CA THR A 18 -6.03 4.91 2.47
C THR A 18 -4.59 4.89 2.98
N VAL A 19 -3.84 5.94 2.64
CA VAL A 19 -2.45 6.11 3.09
C VAL A 19 -2.40 6.24 4.61
N ASP A 20 -3.34 6.97 5.21
CA ASP A 20 -3.44 7.12 6.66
C ASP A 20 -3.68 5.76 7.36
N GLU A 21 -4.59 4.93 6.83
CA GLU A 21 -4.81 3.57 7.35
C GLU A 21 -3.55 2.70 7.26
N ALA A 22 -2.76 2.85 6.18
CA ALA A 22 -1.50 2.12 6.02
C ALA A 22 -0.44 2.60 7.03
N ILE A 23 -0.36 3.90 7.27
CA ILE A 23 0.54 4.53 8.25
C ILE A 23 0.18 4.07 9.68
N GLU A 24 -1.11 4.08 10.03
CA GLU A 24 -1.60 3.58 11.32
C GLU A 24 -1.32 2.09 11.48
N ALA A 25 -1.59 1.29 10.44
CA ALA A 25 -1.38 -0.15 10.47
C ALA A 25 0.09 -0.54 10.63
N VAL A 26 1.03 0.17 9.98
CA VAL A 26 2.46 -0.09 10.15
C VAL A 26 2.95 0.37 11.51
N ALA A 27 2.45 1.49 12.05
CA ALA A 27 2.80 1.95 13.39
C ALA A 27 2.34 0.97 14.47
N GLU A 28 1.14 0.38 14.32
CA GLU A 28 0.61 -0.67 15.19
C GLU A 28 1.47 -1.94 15.14
N ALA A 29 1.81 -2.40 13.93
CA ALA A 29 2.45 -3.70 13.73
C ALA A 29 3.99 -3.67 13.82
N LEU A 30 4.61 -2.50 13.69
CA LEU A 30 6.06 -2.31 13.70
C LEU A 30 6.44 -1.06 14.51
N PRO A 31 6.43 -1.13 15.85
CA PRO A 31 6.78 -0.01 16.71
C PRO A 31 8.13 0.62 16.37
N GLY A 32 8.18 1.95 16.35
CA GLY A 32 9.38 2.72 16.00
C GLY A 32 9.62 2.89 14.49
N PHE A 33 8.71 2.43 13.63
CA PHE A 33 8.68 2.79 12.22
C PHE A 33 7.65 3.91 12.00
N VAL A 34 8.12 5.08 11.53
CA VAL A 34 7.27 6.26 11.33
C VAL A 34 7.14 6.51 9.83
N ALA A 35 6.14 5.88 9.23
CA ALA A 35 5.82 6.09 7.82
C ALA A 35 5.19 7.48 7.62
N PHE A 36 5.41 8.05 6.43
CA PHE A 36 4.72 9.28 6.02
C PHE A 36 3.97 9.12 4.69
N ASP A 37 4.19 8.02 3.97
CA ASP A 37 3.53 7.74 2.70
C ASP A 37 3.43 6.22 2.47
N ALA A 38 2.53 5.81 1.58
CA ALA A 38 2.25 4.42 1.27
C ALA A 38 1.72 4.22 -0.16
N ALA A 39 2.10 3.10 -0.76
CA ALA A 39 1.50 2.56 -1.97
C ALA A 39 0.69 1.31 -1.64
N ILE A 40 -0.60 1.31 -1.98
CA ILE A 40 -1.57 0.33 -1.49
C ILE A 40 -1.99 -0.56 -2.65
N GLY A 41 -1.98 -1.87 -2.46
CA GLY A 41 -2.54 -2.79 -3.44
C GLY A 41 -4.03 -2.54 -3.59
N ASP A 42 -4.55 -2.61 -4.80
CA ASP A 42 -5.95 -2.28 -5.10
C ASP A 42 -6.98 -3.18 -4.38
N ASP A 43 -6.58 -4.38 -3.97
CA ASP A 43 -7.41 -5.28 -3.15
C ASP A 43 -7.46 -4.88 -1.66
N GLY A 44 -6.70 -3.86 -1.25
CA GLY A 44 -6.59 -3.36 0.12
C GLY A 44 -5.96 -4.34 1.11
N ARG A 45 -5.37 -5.44 0.65
CA ARG A 45 -4.83 -6.48 1.54
C ARG A 45 -3.41 -6.23 2.01
N ALA A 46 -2.69 -5.35 1.32
CA ALA A 46 -1.33 -4.99 1.68
C ALA A 46 -0.96 -3.60 1.16
N ALA A 47 0.01 -2.98 1.82
CA ALA A 47 0.60 -1.72 1.41
C ALA A 47 2.11 -1.73 1.66
N LEU A 48 2.84 -1.01 0.82
CA LEU A 48 4.25 -0.69 1.01
C LEU A 48 4.35 0.74 1.53
N THR A 49 4.89 0.91 2.73
CA THR A 49 5.08 2.21 3.36
C THR A 49 6.54 2.64 3.33
N ILE A 50 6.77 3.94 3.42
CA ILE A 50 8.11 4.55 3.45
C ILE A 50 8.23 5.54 4.61
N ASP A 51 9.36 5.52 5.31
CA ASP A 51 9.69 6.49 6.36
C ASP A 51 10.51 7.67 5.83
N GLY A 52 10.68 8.72 6.65
CA GLY A 52 11.45 9.92 6.28
C GLY A 52 12.94 9.69 6.00
N LYS A 53 13.45 8.47 6.25
CA LYS A 53 14.82 8.06 5.93
C LYS A 53 14.90 7.19 4.67
N GLY A 54 13.78 6.98 3.98
CA GLY A 54 13.68 6.15 2.79
C GLY A 54 13.68 4.64 3.09
N GLN A 55 13.47 4.24 4.34
CA GLN A 55 13.30 2.82 4.69
C GLN A 55 11.90 2.36 4.33
N LEU A 56 11.79 1.12 3.87
CA LEU A 56 10.51 0.52 3.49
C LEU A 56 9.99 -0.44 4.56
N ALA A 57 8.67 -0.46 4.73
CA ALA A 57 7.99 -1.52 5.44
C ALA A 57 6.79 -2.02 4.64
N LEU A 58 6.65 -3.34 4.56
CA LEU A 58 5.46 -3.97 4.03
C LEU A 58 4.49 -4.19 5.18
N VAL A 59 3.24 -3.76 5.02
CA VAL A 59 2.12 -4.09 5.90
C VAL A 59 1.12 -4.98 5.16
N VAL A 60 0.62 -6.01 5.82
CA VAL A 60 -0.32 -6.99 5.26
C VAL A 60 -1.46 -7.20 6.23
N ALA A 61 -2.69 -6.98 5.76
CA ALA A 61 -3.90 -7.32 6.48
C ALA A 61 -4.18 -8.82 6.36
N ARG A 62 -4.48 -9.46 7.49
CA ARG A 62 -4.81 -10.89 7.60
C ARG A 62 -5.98 -11.06 8.57
N GLY A 63 -7.19 -11.19 8.02
CA GLY A 63 -8.41 -11.22 8.82
C GLY A 63 -8.57 -9.90 9.58
N SER A 64 -8.72 -9.95 10.90
CA SER A 64 -8.88 -8.74 11.73
C SER A 64 -7.57 -8.14 12.25
N ARG A 65 -6.41 -8.56 11.73
CA ARG A 65 -5.08 -8.15 12.23
C ARG A 65 -4.19 -7.70 11.07
N VAL A 66 -3.19 -6.91 11.41
CA VAL A 66 -2.12 -6.51 10.48
C VAL A 66 -0.79 -7.13 10.92
N ARG A 67 0.07 -7.37 9.95
CA ARG A 67 1.48 -7.73 10.16
C ARG A 67 2.33 -6.80 9.35
N ALA A 68 3.44 -6.34 9.92
CA ALA A 68 4.38 -5.51 9.20
C ALA A 68 5.81 -6.02 9.34
N ARG A 69 6.63 -5.73 8.33
CA ARG A 69 8.04 -6.05 8.32
C ARG A 69 8.81 -5.06 7.45
N ARG A 70 10.00 -4.69 7.91
CA ARG A 70 10.96 -3.93 7.08
C ARG A 70 11.36 -4.77 5.87
N VAL A 71 11.30 -4.15 4.70
CA VAL A 71 11.72 -4.75 3.43
C VAL A 71 12.76 -3.84 2.76
N GLN A 72 13.44 -4.34 1.75
CA GLN A 72 14.45 -3.59 1.02
C GLN A 72 14.08 -3.52 -0.45
N TRP A 73 14.45 -2.43 -1.12
CA TRP A 73 14.22 -2.24 -2.56
C TRP A 73 14.57 -3.47 -3.44
N PRO A 74 15.69 -4.18 -3.21
CA PRO A 74 16.02 -5.37 -4.03
C PRO A 74 15.05 -6.56 -3.85
N MET A 75 14.20 -6.54 -2.83
CA MET A 75 13.15 -7.55 -2.60
C MET A 75 11.90 -7.29 -3.46
N LEU A 76 11.81 -6.12 -4.11
CA LEU A 76 10.69 -5.74 -4.96
C LEU A 76 10.98 -6.14 -6.40
N ARG A 77 9.96 -6.71 -7.05
CA ARG A 77 9.97 -7.06 -8.47
C ARG A 77 8.69 -6.57 -9.10
N LEU A 78 8.81 -5.77 -10.16
CA LEU A 78 7.66 -5.49 -11.02
C LEU A 78 7.29 -6.79 -11.74
N ILE A 79 6.02 -7.13 -11.68
CA ILE A 79 5.43 -8.25 -12.38
C ILE A 79 4.27 -7.73 -13.23
N ASP A 80 3.75 -8.57 -14.12
CA ASP A 80 2.50 -8.21 -14.80
C ASP A 80 1.38 -8.04 -13.76
N GLY A 81 0.67 -6.91 -13.85
CA GLY A 81 -0.43 -6.58 -12.94
C GLY A 81 -0.04 -6.14 -11.52
N GLY A 82 1.24 -5.93 -11.17
CA GLY A 82 1.57 -5.42 -9.84
C GLY A 82 3.05 -5.44 -9.43
N VAL A 83 3.27 -5.44 -8.12
CA VAL A 83 4.61 -5.53 -7.50
C VAL A 83 4.67 -6.75 -6.57
N LEU A 84 5.58 -7.69 -6.87
CA LEU A 84 5.92 -8.80 -6.00
C LEU A 84 6.98 -8.38 -4.99
N ILE A 85 6.78 -8.73 -3.72
CA ILE A 85 7.71 -8.49 -2.62
C ILE A 85 8.13 -9.82 -2.01
N GLU A 86 9.39 -10.18 -2.18
CA GLU A 86 9.99 -11.40 -1.63
C GLU A 86 10.53 -11.15 -0.21
N THR A 87 9.65 -11.25 0.79
CA THR A 87 9.98 -10.85 2.18
C THR A 87 11.05 -11.73 2.85
N ARG A 88 11.30 -12.93 2.31
CA ARG A 88 12.11 -14.01 2.93
C ARG A 88 11.68 -14.36 4.36
N ASP A 89 10.46 -14.01 4.73
CA ASP A 89 9.86 -14.34 6.02
C ASP A 89 8.87 -15.48 5.84
N ARG A 90 9.08 -16.59 6.56
CA ARG A 90 8.19 -17.76 6.49
C ARG A 90 6.75 -17.46 6.91
N ARG A 91 6.53 -16.43 7.74
CA ARG A 91 5.20 -16.05 8.26
C ARG A 91 4.43 -15.09 7.36
N LEU A 92 5.13 -14.32 6.52
CA LEU A 92 4.52 -13.39 5.55
C LEU A 92 4.48 -14.00 4.15
N GLY A 93 5.51 -14.75 3.77
CA GLY A 93 5.69 -15.28 2.42
C GLY A 93 5.98 -14.17 1.41
N ALA A 94 5.85 -14.49 0.13
CA ALA A 94 5.82 -13.49 -0.91
C ALA A 94 4.45 -12.79 -0.93
N VAL A 95 4.45 -11.49 -1.20
CA VAL A 95 3.23 -10.66 -1.21
C VAL A 95 3.17 -9.91 -2.53
N VAL A 96 2.00 -9.90 -3.16
CA VAL A 96 1.75 -9.12 -4.38
C VAL A 96 0.92 -7.91 -4.00
N LEU A 97 1.37 -6.73 -4.39
CA LEU A 97 0.59 -5.51 -4.38
C LEU A 97 -0.07 -5.32 -5.75
N ASN A 98 -1.35 -5.63 -5.80
CA ASN A 98 -2.13 -5.66 -7.03
C ASN A 98 -2.28 -4.26 -7.64
N ARG A 99 -2.17 -4.21 -8.97
CA ARG A 99 -2.32 -3.01 -9.83
C ARG A 99 -1.36 -1.86 -9.53
N LEU A 100 -0.31 -2.07 -8.75
CA LEU A 100 0.75 -1.07 -8.59
C LEU A 100 1.71 -1.10 -9.77
N THR A 101 2.09 0.08 -10.22
CA THR A 101 2.96 0.29 -11.38
C THR A 101 4.34 0.82 -10.98
N ALA A 102 5.25 0.88 -11.94
CA ALA A 102 6.53 1.55 -11.77
C ALA A 102 6.39 3.05 -11.42
N VAL A 103 5.30 3.69 -11.83
CA VAL A 103 5.05 5.10 -11.52
C VAL A 103 4.68 5.27 -10.05
N ASP A 104 3.85 4.38 -9.50
CA ASP A 104 3.48 4.41 -8.09
C ASP A 104 4.71 4.22 -7.20
N MET A 105 5.59 3.27 -7.57
CA MET A 105 6.86 3.05 -6.86
C MET A 105 7.81 4.24 -6.92
N ARG A 106 7.85 4.96 -8.05
CA ARG A 106 8.67 6.17 -8.20
C ARG A 106 8.12 7.35 -7.40
N ARG A 107 6.80 7.40 -7.21
CA ARG A 107 6.12 8.46 -6.45
C ARG A 107 6.14 8.22 -4.95
N LEU A 108 6.38 6.99 -4.51
CA LEU A 108 6.44 6.66 -3.09
C LEU A 108 7.47 7.54 -2.37
N GLY A 109 7.00 8.28 -1.38
CA GLY A 109 7.80 9.22 -0.59
C GLY A 109 8.03 10.57 -1.26
N MET A 110 7.46 10.82 -2.44
CA MET A 110 7.41 12.15 -3.03
C MET A 110 6.21 12.92 -2.48
N PRO A 111 6.30 14.25 -2.29
CA PRO A 111 5.14 15.05 -1.98
C PRO A 111 4.06 14.87 -3.07
N PRO A 112 2.77 14.85 -2.71
CA PRO A 112 1.70 14.72 -3.68
C PRO A 112 1.84 15.82 -4.73
N LEU A 113 1.81 15.44 -6.01
CA LEU A 113 1.88 16.42 -7.09
C LEU A 113 0.69 17.38 -6.93
N PRO A 114 0.90 18.70 -7.08
CA PRO A 114 -0.21 19.64 -7.10
C PRO A 114 -1.18 19.20 -8.19
N LYS A 115 -2.46 19.08 -7.84
CA LYS A 115 -3.52 18.79 -8.82
C LYS A 115 -3.45 19.88 -9.88
N ARG A 116 -3.02 19.53 -11.10
CA ARG A 116 -3.10 20.44 -12.23
C ARG A 116 -4.58 20.57 -12.59
N GLU A 117 -5.05 21.80 -12.71
CA GLU A 117 -6.37 22.05 -13.28
C GLU A 117 -6.44 21.41 -14.68
N PRO A 118 -7.59 20.81 -15.05
CA PRO A 118 -7.74 20.22 -16.37
C PRO A 118 -7.42 21.29 -17.43
N ALA A 119 -6.57 20.95 -18.39
CA ALA A 119 -6.20 21.87 -19.45
C ALA A 119 -7.45 22.26 -20.24
N GLU A 120 -7.75 23.56 -20.26
CA GLU A 120 -8.81 24.10 -21.11
C GLU A 120 -8.33 24.11 -22.55
N LEU A 121 -8.98 23.31 -23.41
CA LEU A 121 -8.68 23.28 -24.84
C LEU A 121 -9.34 24.49 -25.50
N VAL A 122 -8.56 25.55 -25.72
CA VAL A 122 -9.01 26.72 -26.49
C VAL A 122 -8.93 26.37 -27.98
N TYR A 123 -10.08 26.22 -28.62
CA TYR A 123 -10.16 26.15 -30.08
C TYR A 123 -10.13 27.56 -30.66
N GLU A 124 -9.08 27.89 -31.39
CA GLU A 124 -9.00 29.14 -32.15
C GLU A 124 -9.84 28.99 -33.43
N PRO A 125 -10.79 29.89 -33.70
CA PRO A 125 -11.60 29.79 -34.92
C PRO A 125 -10.71 29.97 -36.14
N ALA A 126 -10.81 29.04 -37.08
CA ALA A 126 -10.12 29.14 -38.36
C ALA A 126 -10.49 30.47 -39.04
N ALA A 127 -9.46 31.26 -39.39
CA ALA A 127 -9.64 32.51 -40.11
C ALA A 127 -10.40 32.25 -41.43
N ALA A 128 -11.53 32.93 -41.60
CA ALA A 128 -12.37 32.88 -42.79
C ALA A 128 -11.76 33.66 -43.96
#